data_AF-A0A536DYS4-F1
#
_entry.id   AF-A0A536DYS4-F1
#
_cell.length_a   1.000
_cell.length_b   1.000
_cell.length_c   1.000
_cell.angle_alpha   90.00
_cell.angle_beta   90.00
_cell.angle_gamma   90.00
#
_symmetry.space_group_name_H-M   'P 1'
#
loop_
_entity.id
_entity.type
_entity.pdbx_description
1 polymer ?
#
loop_
_entity_poly.entity_id
_entity_poly.type
_entity_poly.pdbx_seq_one_letter_code
_entity_poly.pdbx_strand_id
1 'polypeptide(L)' 'SMAQMPAGIPVATVAIGEAGARNAAHLATGILALNDEVAREKLIKRREENRTKKPA' A
#
# COMPACT_ATOMS: atom_id res chain seq x y z
N SER A 1 -19.27 2.54 0.37
CA SER A 1 -19.17 2.23 -1.07
C SER A 1 -17.86 2.76 -1.62
N MET A 2 -16.91 1.88 -2.00
CA MET A 2 -15.64 2.27 -2.66
C MET A 2 -15.17 1.23 -3.69
N ALA A 3 -15.33 -0.07 -3.41
CA ALA A 3 -14.84 -1.14 -4.28
C ALA A 3 -15.67 -1.36 -5.57
N GLN A 4 -16.93 -0.94 -5.59
CA GLN A 4 -17.86 -1.24 -6.68
C GLN A 4 -17.95 -0.10 -7.69
N MET A 5 -16.88 0.09 -8.47
CA MET A 5 -16.82 1.11 -9.51
C MET A 5 -17.25 0.52 -10.87
N PRO A 6 -17.91 1.31 -11.73
CA PRO A 6 -18.23 0.88 -13.09
C PRO A 6 -16.96 0.67 -13.93
N ALA A 7 -17.08 -0.10 -15.00
CA ALA A 7 -15.98 -0.35 -15.92
C ALA A 7 -15.42 0.95 -16.51
N GLY A 8 -14.09 1.04 -16.62
CA GLY A 8 -13.37 2.20 -17.17
C GLY A 8 -12.83 3.19 -16.14
N ILE A 9 -13.28 3.14 -14.89
CA ILE A 9 -12.79 4.02 -13.81
C ILE A 9 -12.30 3.16 -12.63
N PRO A 10 -11.03 2.71 -12.64
CA PRO A 10 -10.52 1.83 -11.59
C PRO A 10 -10.29 2.58 -10.28
N VAL A 11 -10.60 1.93 -9.14
CA VAL A 11 -10.26 2.40 -7.80
C VAL A 11 -9.54 1.29 -7.06
N ALA A 12 -8.30 1.56 -6.64
CA ALA A 12 -7.54 0.64 -5.81
C ALA A 12 -8.07 0.68 -4.37
N THR A 13 -8.99 -0.23 -4.05
CA THR A 13 -9.61 -0.31 -2.72
C THR A 13 -8.78 -1.20 -1.79
N VAL A 14 -8.60 -0.74 -0.56
CA VAL A 14 -7.88 -1.46 0.51
C VAL A 14 -8.85 -1.80 1.66
N ALA A 15 -8.35 -2.45 2.71
CA ALA A 15 -9.14 -2.82 3.90
C ALA A 15 -9.89 -1.62 4.52
N ILE A 16 -10.91 -1.90 5.34
CA ILE A 16 -11.66 -0.85 6.06
C ILE A 16 -10.85 -0.37 7.28
N GLY A 17 -10.96 0.92 7.61
CA GLY A 17 -10.40 1.51 8.83
C GLY A 17 -8.89 1.75 8.78
N GLU A 18 -8.24 1.73 9.95
CA GLU A 18 -6.82 2.10 10.09
C GLU A 18 -5.88 1.17 9.29
N ALA A 19 -6.18 -0.13 9.25
CA ALA A 19 -5.44 -1.08 8.42
C ALA A 19 -5.50 -0.69 6.93
N GLY A 20 -6.65 -0.21 6.47
CA GLY A 20 -6.84 0.38 5.16
C GLY A 20 -5.95 1.59 4.93
N ALA A 21 -6.01 2.57 5.82
CA ALA A 21 -5.21 3.79 5.71
C ALA A 21 -3.71 3.50 5.61
N ARG A 22 -3.18 2.58 6.43
CA ARG A 22 -1.78 2.14 6.37
C ARG A 22 -1.47 1.45 5.04
N ASN A 23 -2.34 0.57 4.56
CA ASN A 23 -2.17 -0.12 3.29
C ASN A 23 -2.26 0.83 2.08
N ALA A 24 -3.10 1.86 2.13
CA ALA A 24 -3.17 2.90 1.11
C ALA A 24 -1.84 3.67 1.00
N ALA A 25 -1.22 4.01 2.13
CA ALA A 25 0.10 4.63 2.14
C ALA A 25 1.16 3.70 1.53
N HIS A 26 1.17 2.41 1.89
CA HIS A 26 2.08 1.44 1.28
C HIS A 26 1.87 1.28 -0.23
N LEU A 27 0.62 1.27 -0.70
CA LEU A 27 0.28 1.23 -2.11
C LEU A 27 0.80 2.47 -2.84
N ALA A 28 0.55 3.66 -2.28
CA ALA A 28 1.03 4.93 -2.85
C ALA A 28 2.56 4.98 -2.93
N THR A 29 3.27 4.57 -1.86
CA THR A 29 4.73 4.45 -1.91
C THR A 29 5.19 3.46 -2.97
N GLY A 30 4.46 2.36 -3.19
CA GLY A 30 4.74 1.41 -4.26
C GLY A 30 4.65 2.01 -5.66
N ILE A 31 3.70 2.92 -5.88
CA ILE A 31 3.56 3.65 -7.15
C ILE A 31 4.74 4.63 -7.32
N LEU A 32 5.08 5.40 -6.28
CA LEU A 32 6.20 6.36 -6.32
C LEU A 32 7.55 5.65 -6.54
N ALA A 33 7.75 4.50 -5.89
CA ALA A 33 8.96 3.70 -5.96
C ALA A 33 9.30 3.18 -7.37
N LEU A 34 8.39 3.29 -8.34
CA LEU A 34 8.69 3.00 -9.75
C LEU A 34 9.73 3.97 -10.32
N ASN A 35 9.76 5.22 -9.84
CA ASN A 35 10.63 6.27 -10.33
C ASN A 35 11.46 6.97 -9.23
N ASP A 36 11.27 6.59 -7.96
CA ASP A 36 12.00 7.14 -6.81
C ASP A 36 12.73 6.00 -6.06
N GLU A 37 14.06 5.98 -6.20
CA GLU A 37 14.93 4.98 -5.59
C GLU A 37 14.92 5.04 -4.05
N VAL A 38 14.83 6.23 -3.47
CA VAL A 38 14.75 6.42 -2.02
C VAL A 38 13.43 5.87 -1.48
N ALA A 39 12.33 6.10 -2.19
CA ALA A 39 11.03 5.52 -1.84
C ALA A 39 11.05 3.99 -1.96
N ARG A 40 11.73 3.45 -2.98
CA ARG A 40 11.88 2.00 -3.19
C ARG A 40 12.63 1.33 -2.06
N GLU A 41 13.78 1.87 -1.66
CA GLU A 41 14.56 1.34 -0.54
C GLU A 41 13.76 1.35 0.77
N LYS A 42 13.11 2.47 1.07
CA LYS A 42 12.25 2.59 2.26
C LYS A 42 11.11 1.58 2.25
N LEU A 43 10.49 1.33 1.10
CA LEU A 43 9.41 0.36 0.95
C LEU A 43 9.90 -1.08 1.17
N ILE A 44 11.07 -1.45 0.62
CA ILE A 44 11.67 -2.78 0.82
C ILE A 44 11.96 -3.00 2.30
N LYS A 45 12.68 -2.08 2.94
CA LYS A 45 13.00 -2.16 4.37
C LYS A 45 11.73 -2.33 5.21
N ARG A 46 10.70 -1.53 4.93
CA ARG A 46 9.42 -1.60 5.65
C ARG A 46 8.72 -2.96 5.48
N ARG A 47 8.80 -3.58 4.30
CA ARG A 47 8.23 -4.92 4.06
C ARG A 47 8.99 -6.01 4.81
N GLU A 48 10.30 -5.91 4.92
CA GLU A 48 11.12 -6.83 5.71
C GLU A 48 10.80 -6.74 7.20
N GLU A 49 10.68 -5.52 7.75
CA GLU A 49 10.24 -5.27 9.13
C GLU A 49 8.87 -5.92 9.42
N ASN A 50 7.94 -5.87 8.46
CA ASN A 50 6.62 -6.48 8.63
C ASN A 50 6.65 -8.01 8.56
N ARG A 51 7.62 -8.62 7.87
CA ARG A 51 7.80 -10.08 7.82
C ARG A 51 8.36 -10.65 9.11
N THR A 52 9.24 -9.89 9.78
CA THR A 52 9.88 -10.32 11.03
C THR A 52 9.06 -10.01 12.27
N LYS A 53 8.07 -9.11 12.17
CA LYS A 53 7.07 -8.92 13.22
C LYS A 53 6.11 -10.10 13.27
N LYS A 54 6.12 -10.82 14.39
CA LYS A 54 5.10 -11.83 14.71
C LYS A 54 3.71 -11.16 14.68
N PRO A 55 2.70 -11.74 14.02
CA PRO A 55 1.34 -11.23 14.13
C PRO A 55 0.94 -11.25 15.61
N ALA A 56 0.42 -10.12 16.10
CA ALA A 56 -0.16 -10.01 17.42
C ALA A 56 -1.39 -10.92 17.53
#